data_AF-A0A0D0AFR5-F1
#
_entry.id   AF-A0A0D0AFR5-F1
#
_cell.length_a   1.000
_cell.length_b   1.000
_cell.length_c   1.000
_cell.angle_alpha   90.00
_cell.angle_beta   90.00
_cell.angle_gamma   90.00
#
_symmetry.space_group_name_H-M   'P 1'
#
loop_
_entity.id
_entity.type
_entity.pdbx_description
1 polymer ?
#
loop_
_entity_poly.entity_id
_entity_poly.type
_entity_poly.pdbx_seq_one_letter_code
_entity_poly.pdbx_strand_id
1 'polypeptide(L)'
;MSILASFYDMPNTFGPDVAMETNDFVAFIIFWLVCLPLLLLKPEFYRIPAIISAVLVLVAALAVFLWAFVKQGNGGPLFSNPETVYGIGNLQGSQLAWVMVRCINSGIGGWAGGILYQSGAQSFVGQRSLTRWALLDFSRYAVHPGDQVYGQIFSIPLCLLGSNILGIVTTSCARGLYPNEPLLW
;
A
#
# COMPACT_ATOMS: atom_id res chain seq x y z
N MET A 1 -29.98 11.54 1.11
CA MET A 1 -29.06 10.68 0.35
C MET A 1 -28.39 11.47 -0.81
N SER A 2 -27.92 12.71 -0.57
CA SER A 2 -27.46 13.60 -1.67
C SER A 2 -26.25 14.48 -1.38
N ILE A 3 -25.65 14.41 -0.18
CA ILE A 3 -24.40 15.16 0.12
C ILE A 3 -23.22 14.67 -0.73
N LEU A 4 -23.14 13.35 -0.97
CA LEU A 4 -22.04 12.76 -1.75
C LEU A 4 -22.16 13.06 -3.25
N ALA A 5 -23.37 13.11 -3.80
CA ALA A 5 -23.57 13.48 -5.21
C ALA A 5 -23.21 14.96 -5.44
N SER A 6 -23.65 15.85 -4.54
CA SER A 6 -23.32 17.28 -4.61
C SER A 6 -21.82 17.58 -4.42
N PHE A 7 -21.04 16.64 -3.89
CA PHE A 7 -19.60 16.78 -3.69
C PHE A 7 -18.82 16.56 -5.00
N TYR A 8 -19.31 15.67 -5.86
CA TYR A 8 -18.69 15.42 -7.17
C TYR A 8 -18.93 16.55 -8.18
N ASP A 9 -20.04 17.28 -8.05
CA ASP A 9 -20.40 18.39 -8.96
C ASP A 9 -19.85 19.76 -8.52
N MET A 10 -18.87 19.79 -7.61
CA MET A 10 -18.35 21.05 -7.06
C MET A 10 -17.51 21.81 -8.11
N PRO A 11 -17.72 23.13 -8.30
CA PRO A 11 -16.94 23.90 -9.26
C PRO A 11 -15.47 23.98 -8.83
N ASN A 12 -14.57 23.59 -9.73
CA ASN A 12 -13.14 23.65 -9.47
C ASN A 12 -12.67 25.12 -9.46
N THR A 13 -12.08 25.55 -8.33
CA THR A 13 -11.53 26.90 -8.12
C THR A 13 -10.00 26.93 -8.34
N PHE A 14 -9.36 25.77 -8.52
CA PHE A 14 -7.93 25.70 -8.80
C PHE A 14 -7.62 25.97 -10.28
N GLY A 15 -6.42 26.50 -10.54
CA GLY A 15 -5.93 26.74 -11.90
C GLY A 15 -5.59 25.43 -12.64
N PRO A 16 -5.53 25.45 -13.98
CA PRO A 16 -5.34 24.25 -14.80
C PRO A 16 -3.98 23.55 -14.61
N ASP A 17 -2.98 24.22 -14.03
CA ASP A 17 -1.67 23.64 -13.71
C ASP A 17 -1.63 22.86 -12.39
N VAL A 18 -2.72 22.87 -11.62
CA VAL A 18 -2.80 22.16 -10.35
C VAL A 18 -3.35 20.76 -10.58
N ALA A 19 -2.58 19.74 -10.18
CA ALA A 19 -2.94 18.33 -10.34
C ALA A 19 -4.07 17.85 -9.39
N MET A 20 -4.73 18.76 -8.68
CA MET A 20 -5.82 18.43 -7.75
C MET A 20 -7.01 19.37 -7.99
N GLU A 21 -8.21 18.81 -7.89
CA GLU A 21 -9.45 19.56 -7.94
C GLU A 21 -9.89 20.03 -6.54
N THR A 22 -10.85 20.95 -6.48
CA THR A 22 -11.33 21.53 -5.21
C THR A 22 -12.05 20.50 -4.34
N ASN A 23 -12.77 19.56 -4.96
CA ASN A 23 -13.36 18.40 -4.30
C ASN A 23 -12.28 17.56 -3.55
N ASP A 24 -11.16 17.22 -4.18
CA ASP A 24 -10.10 16.40 -3.60
C ASP A 24 -9.45 17.09 -2.40
N PHE A 25 -9.25 18.40 -2.47
CA PHE A 25 -8.71 19.17 -1.35
C PHE A 25 -9.67 19.22 -0.15
N VAL A 26 -10.97 19.39 -0.39
CA VAL A 26 -11.96 19.37 0.69
C VAL A 26 -12.06 17.96 1.28
N ALA A 27 -12.01 16.91 0.46
CA ALA A 27 -11.96 15.53 0.93
C ALA A 27 -10.74 15.28 1.81
N PHE A 28 -9.58 15.83 1.42
CA PHE A 28 -8.35 15.76 2.21
C PHE A 28 -8.50 16.43 3.58
N ILE A 29 -9.10 17.61 3.66
CA ILE A 29 -9.36 18.27 4.95
C ILE A 29 -10.32 17.45 5.81
N ILE A 30 -11.42 16.94 5.25
CA ILE A 30 -12.38 16.10 5.97
C ILE A 30 -11.69 14.83 6.48
N PHE A 31 -10.87 14.20 5.65
CA PHE A 31 -10.07 13.04 6.03
C PHE A 31 -9.20 13.36 7.25
N TRP A 32 -8.47 14.47 7.25
CA TRP A 32 -7.65 14.87 8.40
C TRP A 32 -8.48 15.19 9.64
N LEU A 33 -9.64 15.85 9.49
CA LEU A 33 -10.54 16.14 10.60
C LEU A 33 -11.14 14.88 11.24
N VAL A 34 -11.36 13.82 10.46
CA VAL A 34 -11.82 12.52 10.96
C VAL A 34 -10.66 11.70 11.54
N CYS A 35 -9.47 11.77 10.95
CA CYS A 35 -8.30 11.04 11.41
C CYS A 35 -7.69 11.61 12.70
N LEU A 36 -7.67 12.92 12.88
CA LEU A 36 -7.13 13.59 14.08
C LEU A 36 -7.76 13.09 15.41
N PRO A 37 -9.09 13.01 15.58
CA PRO A 37 -9.68 12.50 16.82
C PRO A 37 -9.42 11.01 17.02
N LEU A 38 -9.30 10.23 15.94
CA LEU A 38 -8.90 8.83 16.03
C LEU A 38 -7.44 8.73 16.52
N LEU A 39 -6.53 9.54 16.01
CA LEU A 39 -5.13 9.55 16.45
C LEU A 39 -4.94 9.87 17.94
N LEU A 40 -5.87 10.60 18.56
CA LEU A 40 -5.86 10.89 20.01
C LEU A 40 -6.32 9.70 20.88
N LEU A 41 -6.87 8.65 20.27
CA LEU A 41 -7.35 7.47 20.96
C LEU A 41 -6.15 6.60 21.37
N LYS A 42 -6.17 6.07 22.59
CA LYS A 42 -5.02 5.33 23.14
C LYS A 42 -4.72 4.07 22.31
N PRO A 43 -3.43 3.78 22.03
CA PRO A 43 -2.98 2.66 21.18
C PRO A 43 -3.42 1.27 21.71
N GLU A 44 -3.78 1.18 22.98
CA GLU A 44 -4.23 -0.04 23.67
C GLU A 44 -5.48 -0.67 23.04
N PHE A 45 -6.37 0.16 22.47
CA PHE A 45 -7.62 -0.30 21.85
C PHE A 45 -7.48 -0.67 20.37
N TYR A 46 -6.32 -0.41 19.75
CA TYR A 46 -6.12 -0.61 18.30
C TYR A 46 -5.85 -2.06 17.90
N ARG A 47 -5.44 -2.91 18.84
CA ARG A 47 -5.05 -4.29 18.52
C ARG A 47 -6.20 -5.12 17.94
N ILE A 48 -7.39 -5.04 18.53
CA ILE A 48 -8.55 -5.85 18.09
C ILE A 48 -9.09 -5.34 16.74
N PRO A 49 -9.36 -4.02 16.56
CA PRO A 49 -9.78 -3.49 15.27
C PRO A 49 -8.77 -3.75 14.15
N ALA A 50 -7.46 -3.67 14.44
CA ALA A 50 -6.41 -3.95 13.45
C ALA A 50 -6.38 -5.42 13.00
N ILE A 51 -6.62 -6.37 13.91
CA ILE A 51 -6.72 -7.78 13.55
C ILE A 51 -7.98 -8.04 12.72
N ILE A 52 -9.12 -7.47 13.13
CA ILE A 52 -10.38 -7.59 12.39
C ILE A 52 -10.23 -7.01 10.98
N SER A 53 -9.66 -5.81 10.85
CA SER A 53 -9.44 -5.19 9.55
C SER A 53 -8.47 -5.99 8.69
N ALA A 54 -7.40 -6.53 9.26
CA ALA A 54 -6.46 -7.40 8.54
C ALA A 54 -7.14 -8.66 7.99
N VAL A 55 -8.00 -9.31 8.77
CA VAL A 55 -8.77 -10.49 8.31
C VAL A 55 -9.77 -10.10 7.23
N LEU A 56 -10.49 -8.98 7.40
CA LEU A 56 -11.43 -8.49 6.39
C LEU A 56 -10.73 -8.17 5.08
N VAL A 57 -9.57 -7.52 5.13
CA VAL A 57 -8.75 -7.21 3.95
C VAL A 57 -8.25 -8.48 3.28
N LEU A 58 -7.81 -9.49 4.05
CA LEU A 58 -7.40 -10.78 3.49
C LEU A 58 -8.55 -11.47 2.75
N VAL A 59 -9.74 -11.53 3.37
CA VAL A 59 -10.93 -12.13 2.75
C VAL A 59 -11.35 -11.35 1.51
N ALA A 60 -11.35 -10.02 1.56
CA ALA A 60 -11.66 -9.17 0.41
C ALA A 60 -10.64 -9.38 -0.74
N ALA A 61 -9.34 -9.43 -0.43
CA ALA A 61 -8.30 -9.69 -1.42
C ALA A 61 -8.46 -11.05 -2.09
N LEU A 62 -8.74 -12.11 -1.32
CA LEU A 62 -9.02 -13.43 -1.86
C LEU A 62 -10.32 -13.47 -2.69
N ALA A 63 -11.36 -12.76 -2.25
CA ALA A 63 -12.62 -12.68 -2.99
C ALA A 63 -12.44 -12.01 -4.36
N VAL A 64 -11.72 -10.89 -4.41
CA VAL A 64 -11.42 -10.19 -5.67
C VAL A 64 -10.52 -11.03 -6.57
N PHE A 65 -9.49 -11.67 -6.00
CA PHE A 65 -8.61 -12.58 -6.73
C PHE A 65 -9.39 -13.74 -7.35
N LEU A 66 -10.21 -14.45 -6.57
CA LEU A 66 -11.01 -15.58 -7.05
C LEU A 66 -12.03 -15.13 -8.12
N TRP A 67 -12.68 -13.99 -7.91
CA TRP A 67 -13.60 -13.42 -8.89
C TRP A 67 -12.91 -13.14 -10.22
N ALA A 68 -11.76 -12.46 -10.21
CA ALA A 68 -10.99 -12.13 -11.41
C ALA A 68 -10.48 -13.39 -12.10
N PHE A 69 -10.00 -14.37 -11.33
CA PHE A 69 -9.48 -15.64 -11.84
C PHE A 69 -10.57 -16.48 -12.52
N VAL A 70 -11.74 -16.63 -11.89
CA VAL A 70 -12.87 -17.39 -12.47
C VAL A 70 -13.44 -16.70 -13.70
N LYS A 71 -13.52 -15.36 -13.71
CA LYS A 71 -14.00 -14.58 -14.86
C LYS A 71 -13.11 -14.73 -16.09
N GLN A 72 -11.79 -14.81 -15.90
CA GLN A 72 -10.83 -14.99 -16.98
C GLN A 72 -10.76 -16.44 -17.48
N GLY A 73 -10.88 -17.40 -16.56
CA GLY A 73 -10.65 -18.83 -16.82
C GLY A 73 -9.17 -19.20 -17.04
N ASN A 74 -8.23 -18.25 -16.93
CA ASN A 74 -6.78 -18.44 -17.05
C ASN A 74 -6.03 -17.36 -16.23
N GLY A 75 -4.72 -17.50 -15.99
CA GLY A 75 -3.89 -16.55 -15.20
C GLY A 75 -3.71 -15.14 -15.81
N GLY A 76 -4.35 -14.86 -16.95
CA GLY A 76 -4.36 -13.58 -17.65
C GLY A 76 -3.23 -13.38 -18.67
N PRO A 77 -3.39 -12.42 -19.61
CA PRO A 77 -2.49 -12.19 -20.75
C PRO A 77 -1.08 -11.71 -20.39
N LEU A 78 -0.85 -11.17 -19.18
CA LEU A 78 0.48 -10.68 -18.78
C LEU A 78 1.53 -11.79 -18.71
N PHE A 79 1.12 -13.02 -18.38
CA PHE A 79 2.06 -14.16 -18.32
C PHE A 79 2.41 -14.73 -19.69
N SER A 80 1.51 -14.58 -20.68
CA SER A 80 1.69 -15.19 -22.00
C SER A 80 2.24 -14.22 -23.04
N ASN A 81 1.84 -12.95 -23.02
CA ASN A 81 2.24 -11.94 -24.03
C ASN A 81 2.46 -10.55 -23.41
N PRO A 82 3.49 -10.37 -22.56
CA PRO A 82 3.75 -9.09 -21.88
C PRO A 82 4.01 -7.94 -22.87
N GLU A 83 4.58 -8.24 -24.04
CA GLU A 83 4.89 -7.29 -25.12
C GLU A 83 3.66 -6.57 -25.70
N THR A 84 2.52 -7.27 -25.80
CA THR A 84 1.26 -6.68 -26.29
C THR A 84 0.60 -5.75 -25.27
N VAL A 85 0.94 -5.90 -23.98
CA VAL A 85 0.30 -5.16 -22.89
C VAL A 85 1.01 -3.83 -22.63
N TYR A 86 2.34 -3.84 -22.64
CA TYR A 86 3.13 -2.64 -22.35
C TYR A 86 3.51 -1.84 -23.59
N GLY A 87 3.41 -2.41 -24.80
CA GLY A 87 3.85 -1.75 -26.04
C GLY A 87 5.36 -1.51 -26.10
N ILE A 88 6.10 -2.06 -25.13
CA ILE A 88 7.55 -2.00 -25.02
C ILE A 88 8.05 -3.38 -25.46
N GLY A 89 8.89 -3.42 -26.50
CA GLY A 89 9.53 -4.67 -26.94
C GLY A 89 10.37 -5.29 -25.82
N ASN A 90 10.73 -6.57 -25.96
CA ASN A 90 11.54 -7.29 -24.95
C ASN A 90 12.76 -6.46 -24.50
N LEU A 91 12.74 -6.01 -23.24
CA LEU A 91 13.81 -5.23 -22.64
C LEU A 91 15.04 -6.14 -22.49
N GLN A 92 16.16 -5.79 -23.14
CA GLN A 92 17.39 -6.57 -23.09
C GLN A 92 18.58 -5.74 -22.58
N GLY A 93 19.56 -6.44 -21.99
CA GLY A 93 20.84 -5.85 -21.57
C GLY A 93 20.71 -4.81 -20.47
N SER A 94 21.39 -3.67 -20.65
CA SER A 94 21.50 -2.60 -19.64
C SER A 94 20.16 -1.95 -19.29
N GLN A 95 19.24 -1.83 -20.25
CA GLN A 95 17.92 -1.24 -20.00
C GLN A 95 17.07 -2.11 -19.06
N LEU A 96 17.09 -3.44 -19.24
CA LEU A 96 16.41 -4.36 -18.31
C LEU A 96 16.98 -4.25 -16.91
N ALA A 97 18.32 -4.22 -16.77
CA ALA A 97 18.97 -4.06 -15.48
C ALA A 97 18.57 -2.74 -14.80
N TRP A 98 18.50 -1.64 -15.56
CA TRP A 98 18.12 -0.34 -15.01
C TRP A 98 16.64 -0.29 -14.59
N VAL A 99 15.74 -0.90 -15.38
CA VAL A 99 14.33 -1.01 -14.99
C VAL A 99 14.19 -1.85 -13.72
N MET A 100 14.90 -2.97 -13.60
CA MET A 100 14.89 -3.80 -12.40
C MET A 100 15.35 -3.04 -11.15
N VAL A 101 16.47 -2.31 -11.23
CA VAL A 101 16.96 -1.51 -10.10
C VAL A 101 15.98 -0.38 -9.75
N ARG A 102 15.33 0.24 -10.75
CA ARG A 102 14.27 1.24 -10.49
C ARG A 102 13.07 0.64 -9.77
N CYS A 103 12.62 -0.55 -10.17
CA CYS A 103 11.54 -1.28 -9.50
C CYS A 103 11.90 -1.60 -8.03
N ILE A 104 13.13 -2.07 -7.79
CA ILE A 104 13.62 -2.35 -6.43
C ILE A 104 13.66 -1.06 -5.60
N ASN A 105 14.24 0.01 -6.14
CA ASN A 105 14.35 1.29 -5.44
C ASN A 105 12.96 1.89 -5.12
N SER A 106 12.01 1.79 -6.05
CA SER A 106 10.62 2.21 -5.84
C SER A 106 9.94 1.39 -4.74
N GLY A 107 10.12 0.07 -4.75
CA GLY A 107 9.61 -0.81 -3.70
C GLY A 107 10.15 -0.44 -2.32
N ILE A 108 11.46 -0.23 -2.20
CA ILE A 108 12.09 0.19 -0.94
C ILE A 108 11.57 1.56 -0.50
N GLY A 109 11.47 2.53 -1.43
CA GLY A 109 10.97 3.87 -1.15
C GLY A 109 9.54 3.89 -0.60
N GLY A 110 8.66 3.01 -1.10
CA GLY A 110 7.29 2.87 -0.60
C GLY A 110 7.21 2.40 0.86
N TRP A 111 8.13 1.54 1.28
CA TRP A 111 8.17 1.00 2.66
C TRP A 111 9.09 1.77 3.60
N ALA A 112 9.94 2.66 3.09
CA ALA A 112 10.91 3.41 3.88
C ALA A 112 10.25 4.23 5.00
N GLY A 113 9.10 4.86 4.72
CA GLY A 113 8.33 5.58 5.73
C GLY A 113 7.93 4.67 6.90
N GLY A 114 7.32 3.52 6.61
CA GLY A 114 6.91 2.53 7.62
C GLY A 114 8.08 1.97 8.44
N ILE A 115 9.23 1.76 7.82
CA ILE A 115 10.45 1.27 8.49
C ILE A 115 11.01 2.32 9.45
N LEU A 116 11.03 3.60 9.04
CA LEU A 116 11.46 4.71 9.90
C LEU A 116 10.53 4.86 11.12
N TYR A 117 9.22 4.66 10.93
CA TYR A 117 8.25 4.66 12.04
C TYR A 117 8.38 3.44 12.97
N GLN A 118 9.10 2.38 12.59
CA GLN A 118 9.33 1.17 13.39
C GLN A 118 10.73 1.08 14.02
N SER A 119 11.74 1.75 13.47
CA SER A 119 13.18 1.51 13.76
C SER A 119 13.90 2.37 14.81
N GLY A 120 13.47 3.59 15.16
CA GLY A 120 14.16 4.43 16.15
C GLY A 120 14.13 3.99 17.63
N ALA A 121 14.12 2.68 17.90
CA ALA A 121 14.45 2.15 19.22
C ALA A 121 15.57 1.10 19.21
N GLN A 122 16.36 0.96 18.13
CA GLN A 122 17.41 -0.07 18.09
C GLN A 122 18.87 0.41 18.23
N SER A 123 19.18 1.71 18.17
CA SER A 123 20.61 2.11 18.06
C SER A 123 21.19 3.06 19.11
N PHE A 124 20.49 3.50 20.15
CA PHE A 124 21.14 4.34 21.16
C PHE A 124 20.86 3.91 22.59
N VAL A 125 21.66 2.94 23.04
CA VAL A 125 22.06 2.79 24.43
C VAL A 125 22.62 4.15 24.90
N GLY A 126 21.85 4.94 25.64
CA GLY A 126 22.43 6.02 26.46
C GLY A 126 21.80 7.42 26.48
N GLN A 127 20.69 7.74 25.78
CA GLN A 127 20.14 9.11 25.84
C GLN A 127 18.77 9.16 26.53
N ARG A 128 18.79 9.50 27.82
CA ARG A 128 17.61 9.73 28.66
C ARG A 128 17.28 11.23 28.66
N SER A 129 16.55 11.75 27.66
CA SER A 129 15.85 13.05 27.78
C SER A 129 14.91 13.37 26.61
N LEU A 130 13.61 13.43 26.94
CA LEU A 130 12.56 14.30 26.38
C LEU A 130 12.19 14.28 24.88
N THR A 131 12.72 13.38 24.05
CA THR A 131 12.15 13.05 22.71
C THR A 131 11.43 11.70 22.66
N ARG A 132 11.05 11.15 23.82
CA ARG A 132 10.33 9.86 23.93
C ARG A 132 8.88 9.91 23.39
N TRP A 133 8.32 11.10 23.15
CA TRP A 133 6.89 11.27 22.83
C TRP A 133 6.54 11.20 21.33
N ALA A 134 7.54 11.23 20.45
CA ALA A 134 7.33 11.10 18.99
C ALA A 134 8.03 9.87 18.40
N LEU A 135 8.64 9.03 19.25
CA LEU A 135 9.43 7.90 18.82
C LEU A 135 8.74 6.57 19.18
N LEU A 136 8.16 5.92 18.16
CA LEU A 136 8.30 4.48 17.93
C LEU A 136 7.62 3.52 18.90
N ASP A 137 6.31 3.38 18.77
CA ASP A 137 5.47 2.70 19.75
C ASP A 137 5.44 1.16 19.69
N PHE A 138 5.95 0.49 18.66
CA PHE A 138 5.88 -0.99 18.60
C PHE A 138 6.99 -1.69 19.41
N SER A 139 8.16 -1.06 19.54
CA SER A 139 9.28 -1.60 20.32
C SER A 139 9.03 -1.52 21.83
N ARG A 140 8.15 -0.62 22.27
CA ARG A 140 7.75 -0.49 23.69
C ARG A 140 7.06 -1.74 24.23
N TYR A 141 6.45 -2.53 23.35
CA TYR A 141 5.79 -3.79 23.69
C TYR A 141 6.70 -5.02 23.54
N ALA A 142 7.96 -4.85 23.13
CA ALA A 142 8.92 -5.94 23.05
C ALA A 142 9.40 -6.31 24.47
N VAL A 143 9.29 -7.60 24.82
CA VAL A 143 9.70 -8.11 26.14
C VAL A 143 11.21 -8.34 26.16
N HIS A 144 11.80 -8.78 25.03
CA HIS A 144 13.23 -8.97 24.88
C HIS A 144 13.80 -8.21 23.68
N PRO A 145 15.05 -7.70 23.79
CA PRO A 145 15.77 -7.14 22.65
C PRO A 145 16.04 -8.25 21.62
N GLY A 146 15.30 -8.23 20.50
CA GLY A 146 15.43 -9.21 19.42
C GLY A 146 14.14 -9.91 19.00
N ASP A 147 13.05 -9.78 19.76
CA ASP A 147 11.76 -10.45 19.45
C ASP A 147 11.20 -10.09 18.05
N GLN A 148 11.55 -8.89 17.56
CA GLN A 148 11.13 -8.38 16.25
C GLN A 148 11.82 -9.08 15.06
N VAL A 149 13.03 -9.64 15.27
CA VAL A 149 13.88 -10.15 14.19
C VAL A 149 13.22 -11.34 13.48
N TYR A 150 12.65 -12.27 14.24
CA TYR A 150 11.99 -13.45 13.66
C TYR A 150 10.70 -13.08 12.90
N GLY A 151 9.91 -12.13 13.42
CA GLY A 151 8.73 -11.62 12.71
C GLY A 151 9.10 -10.94 11.40
N GLN A 152 10.15 -10.12 11.40
CA GLN A 152 10.60 -9.40 10.21
C GLN A 152 11.27 -10.30 9.16
N ILE A 153 12.02 -11.32 9.56
CA ILE A 153 12.74 -12.20 8.63
C ILE A 153 11.79 -13.22 7.99
N PHE A 154 10.80 -13.74 8.73
CA PHE A 154 9.97 -14.83 8.24
C PHE A 154 8.55 -14.38 7.87
N SER A 155 7.88 -13.62 8.73
CA SER A 155 6.47 -13.26 8.51
C SER A 155 6.31 -12.22 7.40
N ILE A 156 7.17 -11.20 7.37
CA ILE A 156 7.07 -10.12 6.39
C ILE A 156 7.31 -10.64 4.96
N PRO A 157 8.41 -11.34 4.64
CA PRO A 157 8.63 -11.82 3.28
C PRO A 157 7.56 -12.79 2.82
N LEU A 158 7.08 -13.69 3.69
CA LEU A 158 6.04 -14.63 3.32
C LEU A 158 4.71 -13.93 2.99
N CYS A 159 4.28 -12.99 3.83
CA CYS A 159 3.02 -12.28 3.61
C CYS A 159 3.11 -11.35 2.40
N LEU A 160 4.23 -10.61 2.25
CA LEU A 160 4.43 -9.72 1.10
C LEU A 160 4.56 -10.50 -0.20
N LEU A 161 5.27 -11.62 -0.23
CA LEU A 161 5.35 -12.46 -1.43
C LEU A 161 3.96 -12.99 -1.81
N GLY A 162 3.19 -13.49 -0.83
CA GLY A 162 1.83 -13.96 -1.05
C GLY A 162 0.92 -12.87 -1.62
N SER A 163 0.89 -11.69 -1.00
CA SER A 163 0.05 -10.58 -1.46
C SER A 163 0.46 -10.06 -2.84
N ASN A 164 1.77 -9.98 -3.11
CA ASN A 164 2.27 -9.52 -4.42
C ASN A 164 1.92 -10.53 -5.53
N ILE A 165 2.02 -11.83 -5.29
CA ILE A 165 1.63 -12.85 -6.27
C ILE A 165 0.14 -12.75 -6.58
N LEU A 166 -0.70 -12.66 -5.54
CA LEU A 166 -2.15 -12.49 -5.72
C LEU A 166 -2.47 -11.21 -6.50
N GLY A 167 -1.78 -10.11 -6.19
CA GLY A 167 -1.92 -8.83 -6.88
C GLY A 167 -1.55 -8.92 -8.36
N ILE A 168 -0.34 -9.40 -8.69
CA ILE A 168 0.15 -9.53 -10.06
C ILE A 168 -0.79 -10.39 -10.92
N VAL A 169 -1.27 -11.51 -10.38
CA VAL A 169 -2.22 -12.39 -11.09
C VAL A 169 -3.57 -11.71 -11.26
N THR A 170 -4.07 -11.00 -10.24
CA THR A 170 -5.34 -10.27 -10.34
C THR A 170 -5.24 -9.16 -11.40
N THR A 171 -4.16 -8.39 -11.42
CA THR A 171 -3.91 -7.35 -12.43
C THR A 171 -3.78 -7.95 -13.83
N SER A 172 -3.13 -9.10 -13.96
CA SER A 172 -3.07 -9.88 -15.19
C SER A 172 -4.46 -10.24 -15.69
N CYS A 173 -5.32 -10.76 -14.81
CA CYS A 173 -6.70 -11.09 -15.16
C CYS A 173 -7.46 -9.81 -15.55
N ALA A 174 -7.45 -8.78 -14.70
CA ALA A 174 -8.13 -7.50 -14.96
C ALA A 174 -7.80 -6.92 -16.33
N ARG A 175 -6.55 -7.03 -16.80
CA ARG A 175 -6.15 -6.58 -18.14
C ARG A 175 -6.87 -7.30 -19.28
N GLY A 176 -7.16 -8.59 -19.15
CA GLY A 176 -7.95 -9.31 -20.16
C GLY A 176 -9.44 -9.07 -20.05
N LEU A 177 -9.96 -8.65 -18.88
CA LEU A 177 -11.36 -8.25 -18.71
C LEU A 177 -11.63 -6.84 -19.28
N TYR A 178 -10.69 -5.90 -19.11
CA TYR A 178 -10.82 -4.51 -19.53
C TYR A 178 -9.67 -4.09 -20.46
N PRO A 179 -9.72 -4.45 -21.77
CA PRO A 179 -8.65 -4.16 -22.72
C PRO A 179 -8.53 -2.68 -23.10
N ASN A 180 -9.60 -1.89 -22.94
CA ASN A 180 -9.67 -0.49 -23.37
C ASN A 180 -9.41 0.53 -22.25
N GLU A 181 -9.31 0.08 -21.00
CA GLU A 181 -9.05 0.95 -19.86
C GLU A 181 -7.54 1.06 -19.57
N PRO A 182 -7.06 2.23 -19.10
CA PRO A 182 -5.69 2.37 -18.65
C PRO A 182 -5.42 1.41 -17.51
N LEU A 183 -4.16 0.97 -17.40
CA LEU A 183 -3.82 -0.07 -16.45
C LEU A 183 -4.05 0.44 -15.02
N LEU A 184 -4.81 -0.33 -14.23
CA LEU A 184 -5.12 -0.05 -12.83
C LEU A 184 -3.85 -0.25 -11.98
N TRP A 185 -2.97 0.75 -11.96
CA TRP A 185 -1.94 0.94 -10.94
C TRP A 185 -1.67 2.43 -10.72
#